data_AF-A0A6F9MTB8-F1
#
_entry.id   AF-A0A6F9MTB8-F1
#
_cell.length_a   1.000
_cell.length_b   1.000
_cell.length_c   1.000
_cell.angle_alpha   90.00
_cell.angle_beta   90.00
_cell.angle_gamma   90.00
#
_symmetry.space_group_name_H-M   'P 1'
#
loop_
_entity.id
_entity.type
_entity.pdbx_description
1 polymer ?
#
loop_
_entity_poly.entity_id
_entity_poly.type
_entity_poly.pdbx_seq_one_letter_code
_entity_poly.pdbx_strand_id
1 'polypeptide(L)'
;MKKLLLLFAFVIQSFAALSVEELTWDNGDTLLKFLQRNSIPMSLYYELDREDQELTSDIAYKVKYQVLKDENNNIEQVLIPISDELQIHIYKDKNDQYTLAFTPVSYQKEDRILHLTIKSSAYQDVYEESGSSTLARAMVRSFRGSVNFRNIQKGDEVTLYYEQKRRMGKLWGDIAIKMAVVEINKNAQEVFAYNDIFYNRNGKEVEAFLLTKPVNYTRISSTFSTARYHPILKRYRAHLGIDYAAPTGTPVKSAGKGTISFVGTKGGYGKVIQVKHDSGYMTLYAHLSRFAKIKKGQKVNQGQVIGYVGSTGMSTGPHLHFGVYLNNKAINPVSVVKIAKSELSGKAKEDFKNTIAIYEGIINEALATNRPNPPKEEEFENYIEF
;
A
#
# COMPACT_ATOMS: atom_id res chain seq x y z
N MET A 1 -67.11 3.17 41.09
CA MET A 1 -66.46 2.57 39.89
C MET A 1 -66.19 3.68 38.88
N LYS A 2 -64.94 4.17 38.78
CA LYS A 2 -64.47 5.03 37.69
C LYS A 2 -63.15 4.44 37.21
N LYS A 3 -63.12 3.98 35.96
CA LYS A 3 -61.91 3.47 35.29
C LYS A 3 -60.99 4.66 35.01
N LEU A 4 -59.79 4.67 35.58
CA LEU A 4 -58.71 5.54 35.15
C LEU A 4 -57.84 4.75 34.18
N LEU A 5 -57.98 5.05 32.88
CA LEU A 5 -57.10 4.53 31.83
C LEU A 5 -55.72 5.19 32.03
N LEU A 6 -54.73 4.41 32.48
CA LEU A 6 -53.34 4.82 32.38
C LEU A 6 -52.88 4.55 30.94
N LEU A 7 -52.81 5.61 30.13
CA LEU A 7 -52.09 5.59 28.85
C LEU A 7 -50.60 5.43 29.19
N PHE A 8 -50.03 4.26 28.92
CA PHE A 8 -48.58 4.10 28.85
C PHE A 8 -48.14 4.70 27.51
N ALA A 9 -47.67 5.94 27.53
CA ALA A 9 -46.96 6.52 26.40
C ALA A 9 -45.63 5.78 26.27
N PHE A 10 -45.57 4.82 25.34
CA PHE A 10 -44.33 4.25 24.89
C PHE A 10 -43.59 5.36 24.13
N VAL A 11 -42.68 6.05 24.81
CA VAL A 11 -41.70 6.91 24.15
C VAL A 11 -40.77 5.97 23.41
N ILE A 12 -41.10 5.67 22.15
CA ILE A 12 -40.14 5.14 21.21
C ILE A 12 -39.11 6.26 21.03
N GLN A 13 -38.01 6.20 21.76
CA GLN A 13 -36.81 6.90 21.36
C GLN A 13 -36.44 6.33 20.00
N SER A 14 -36.72 7.09 18.94
CA SER A 14 -36.14 6.89 17.63
C SER A 14 -34.63 6.97 17.82
N PHE A 15 -33.97 5.81 17.89
CA PHE A 15 -32.54 5.75 17.65
C PHE A 15 -32.35 6.26 16.23
N ALA A 16 -31.69 7.42 16.09
CA ALA A 16 -31.37 7.96 14.78
C ALA A 16 -30.65 6.87 13.98
N ALA A 17 -31.28 6.33 12.93
CA ALA A 17 -30.75 5.24 12.14
C ALA A 17 -29.61 5.77 11.27
N LEU A 18 -28.38 5.66 11.79
CA LEU A 18 -27.17 5.88 11.00
C LEU A 18 -27.00 4.74 10.00
N SER A 19 -26.66 5.07 8.76
CA SER A 19 -26.32 4.08 7.73
C SER A 19 -24.86 4.23 7.32
N VAL A 20 -24.19 3.09 7.07
CA VAL A 20 -22.82 3.07 6.53
C VAL A 20 -22.86 2.45 5.15
N GLU A 21 -22.44 3.20 4.15
CA GLU A 21 -22.29 2.75 2.77
C GLU A 21 -20.80 2.52 2.46
N GLU A 22 -20.48 1.38 1.84
CA GLU A 22 -19.16 1.12 1.24
C GLU A 22 -19.23 1.38 -0.27
N LEU A 23 -18.48 2.37 -0.73
CA LEU A 23 -18.45 2.81 -2.12
C LEU A 23 -17.05 2.61 -2.72
N THR A 24 -16.94 2.67 -4.04
CA THR A 24 -15.68 2.47 -4.76
C THR A 24 -15.22 3.76 -5.42
N TRP A 25 -13.94 4.10 -5.29
CA TRP A 25 -13.37 5.31 -5.88
C TRP A 25 -13.16 5.15 -7.39
N ASP A 26 -13.78 6.01 -8.19
CA ASP A 26 -13.79 5.90 -9.64
C ASP A 26 -12.51 6.44 -10.30
N ASN A 27 -12.32 6.04 -11.57
CA ASN A 27 -11.17 6.47 -12.34
C ASN A 27 -11.25 7.96 -12.67
N GLY A 28 -10.24 8.73 -12.27
CA GLY A 28 -10.17 10.18 -12.54
C GLY A 28 -10.95 11.04 -11.54
N ASP A 29 -11.51 10.43 -10.50
CA ASP A 29 -12.00 11.16 -9.33
C ASP A 29 -10.85 11.73 -8.51
N THR A 30 -11.09 12.91 -7.93
CA THR A 30 -10.19 13.62 -7.03
C THR A 30 -10.94 13.99 -5.77
N LEU A 31 -10.21 14.24 -4.68
CA LEU A 31 -10.85 14.72 -3.44
C LEU A 31 -11.68 15.99 -3.70
N LEU A 32 -11.16 16.93 -4.48
CA LEU A 32 -11.89 18.15 -4.84
C LEU A 32 -13.25 17.86 -5.52
N LYS A 33 -13.28 16.94 -6.50
CA LYS A 33 -14.54 16.53 -7.15
C LYS A 33 -15.48 15.85 -6.16
N PHE A 34 -14.93 15.03 -5.26
CA PHE A 34 -15.69 14.38 -4.20
C PHE A 34 -16.34 15.40 -3.25
N LEU A 35 -15.61 16.43 -2.82
CA LEU A 35 -16.15 17.48 -1.96
C LEU A 35 -17.26 18.24 -2.69
N GLN A 36 -17.00 18.65 -3.94
CA GLN A 36 -17.95 19.39 -4.76
C GLN A 36 -19.26 18.63 -5.02
N ARG A 37 -19.19 17.36 -5.42
CA ARG A 37 -20.38 16.55 -5.75
C ARG A 37 -21.27 16.25 -4.54
N ASN A 38 -20.69 16.26 -3.34
CA ASN A 38 -21.38 15.97 -2.09
C ASN A 38 -21.74 17.24 -1.30
N SER A 39 -21.60 18.44 -1.91
CA SER A 39 -21.86 19.72 -1.25
C SER A 39 -21.05 19.93 0.05
N ILE A 40 -19.87 19.33 0.15
CA ILE A 40 -18.93 19.54 1.26
C ILE A 40 -18.03 20.74 0.92
N PRO A 41 -17.75 21.66 1.85
CA PRO A 41 -16.92 22.83 1.59
C PRO A 41 -15.56 22.48 0.98
N MET A 42 -15.26 23.04 -0.20
CA MET A 42 -13.96 22.84 -0.86
C MET A 42 -12.80 23.53 -0.11
N SER A 43 -13.10 24.45 0.82
CA SER A 43 -12.09 25.08 1.70
C SER A 43 -11.29 24.03 2.46
N LEU A 44 -11.91 22.89 2.81
CA LEU A 44 -11.23 21.76 3.45
C LEU A 44 -10.03 21.23 2.66
N TYR A 45 -10.03 21.35 1.34
CA TYR A 45 -8.87 21.00 0.52
C TYR A 45 -7.86 22.14 0.46
N TYR A 46 -8.32 23.38 0.25
CA TYR A 46 -7.44 24.53 0.04
C TYR A 46 -6.71 24.97 1.31
N GLU A 47 -7.24 24.67 2.49
CA GLU A 47 -6.63 24.94 3.80
C GLU A 47 -5.60 23.89 4.22
N LEU A 48 -5.51 22.75 3.52
CA LEU A 48 -4.45 21.77 3.74
C LEU A 48 -3.09 22.36 3.42
N ASP A 49 -2.05 21.85 4.09
CA ASP A 49 -0.69 22.12 3.66
C ASP A 49 -0.38 21.46 2.32
N ARG A 50 0.70 21.90 1.67
CA ARG A 50 1.01 21.49 0.29
C ARG A 50 1.27 19.98 0.20
N GLU A 51 1.96 19.41 1.18
CA GLU A 51 2.24 17.97 1.20
C GLU A 51 0.96 17.15 1.40
N ASP A 52 0.04 17.61 2.24
CA ASP A 52 -1.25 16.96 2.45
C ASP A 52 -2.13 17.07 1.19
N GLN A 53 -2.11 18.20 0.47
CA GLN A 53 -2.78 18.35 -0.82
C GLN A 53 -2.20 17.41 -1.88
N GLU A 54 -0.88 17.25 -1.91
CA GLU A 54 -0.21 16.26 -2.76
C GLU A 54 -0.66 14.84 -2.41
N LEU A 55 -0.69 14.48 -1.13
CA LEU A 55 -1.12 13.18 -0.63
C LEU A 55 -2.55 12.81 -1.03
N THR A 56 -3.46 13.78 -1.18
CA THR A 56 -4.81 13.51 -1.72
C THR A 56 -4.80 13.01 -3.18
N SER A 57 -3.68 13.17 -3.89
CA SER A 57 -3.48 12.67 -5.26
C SER A 57 -3.08 11.19 -5.29
N ASP A 58 -2.81 10.58 -4.13
CA ASP A 58 -2.50 9.16 -3.97
C ASP A 58 -3.74 8.27 -3.73
N ILE A 59 -4.95 8.85 -3.64
CA ILE A 59 -6.18 8.05 -3.56
C ILE A 59 -6.23 7.08 -4.75
N ALA A 60 -6.19 5.78 -4.44
CA ALA A 60 -6.02 4.74 -5.45
C ALA A 60 -7.33 4.50 -6.21
N TYR A 61 -7.22 4.22 -7.51
CA TYR A 61 -8.35 3.76 -8.30
C TYR A 61 -8.92 2.45 -7.72
N LYS A 62 -10.25 2.35 -7.64
CA LYS A 62 -11.00 1.25 -7.04
C LYS A 62 -10.79 1.06 -5.53
N VAL A 63 -10.20 2.03 -4.82
CA VAL A 63 -10.16 1.94 -3.37
C VAL A 63 -11.59 1.99 -2.83
N LYS A 64 -11.91 1.08 -1.90
CA LYS A 64 -13.17 1.11 -1.18
C LYS A 64 -13.11 2.19 -0.10
N TYR A 65 -14.15 3.00 0.02
CA TYR A 65 -14.27 4.04 1.02
C TYR A 65 -15.63 3.97 1.70
N GLN A 66 -15.71 4.47 2.94
CA GLN A 66 -16.91 4.37 3.76
C GLN A 66 -17.55 5.74 3.91
N VAL A 67 -18.88 5.81 3.81
CA VAL A 67 -19.68 7.00 4.06
C VAL A 67 -20.72 6.68 5.13
N LEU A 68 -20.65 7.40 6.25
CA LEU A 68 -21.68 7.40 7.28
C LEU A 68 -22.70 8.49 6.94
N LYS A 69 -23.98 8.14 6.89
CA LYS A 69 -25.08 9.09 6.68
C LYS A 69 -26.07 9.07 7.84
N ASP A 70 -26.68 10.22 8.08
CA ASP A 70 -27.83 10.37 8.97
C ASP A 70 -29.13 9.87 8.29
N GLU A 71 -30.24 9.93 9.03
CA GLU A 71 -31.57 9.54 8.55
C GLU A 71 -32.07 10.36 7.36
N ASN A 72 -31.53 11.57 7.18
CA ASN A 72 -31.87 12.47 6.09
C ASN A 72 -30.93 12.32 4.88
N ASN A 73 -30.09 11.28 4.87
CA ASN A 73 -29.02 11.05 3.88
C ASN A 73 -27.92 12.11 3.85
N ASN A 74 -27.79 12.94 4.89
CA ASN A 74 -26.66 13.87 5.02
C ASN A 74 -25.41 13.09 5.43
N ILE A 75 -24.27 13.48 4.88
CA ILE A 75 -22.99 12.84 5.20
C ILE A 75 -22.51 13.32 6.58
N GLU A 76 -22.37 12.38 7.51
CA GLU A 76 -21.81 12.61 8.84
C GLU A 76 -20.30 12.37 8.86
N GLN A 77 -19.84 11.36 8.13
CA GLN A 77 -18.44 10.98 8.08
C GLN A 77 -18.08 10.30 6.75
N VAL A 78 -16.84 10.49 6.31
CA VAL A 78 -16.24 9.80 5.18
C VAL A 78 -14.85 9.31 5.57
N LEU A 79 -14.55 8.04 5.29
CA LEU A 79 -13.23 7.44 5.46
C LEU A 79 -12.71 6.97 4.10
N ILE A 80 -11.70 7.64 3.55
CA ILE A 80 -11.09 7.33 2.25
C ILE A 80 -9.66 6.86 2.47
N PRO A 81 -9.37 5.56 2.32
CA PRO A 81 -8.00 5.06 2.45
C PRO A 81 -7.08 5.61 1.36
N ILE A 82 -5.90 6.08 1.77
CA ILE A 82 -4.82 6.52 0.89
C ILE A 82 -3.62 5.56 0.92
N SER A 83 -3.48 4.79 2.00
CA SER A 83 -2.57 3.66 2.11
C SER A 83 -3.15 2.61 3.06
N ASP A 84 -2.44 1.50 3.25
CA ASP A 84 -2.80 0.51 4.27
C ASP A 84 -2.74 1.07 5.71
N GLU A 85 -2.07 2.20 5.91
CA GLU A 85 -1.79 2.78 7.24
C GLU A 85 -2.58 4.06 7.52
N LEU A 86 -2.97 4.80 6.49
CA LEU A 86 -3.50 6.16 6.61
C LEU A 86 -4.73 6.33 5.73
N GLN A 87 -5.69 7.11 6.21
CA GLN A 87 -6.92 7.46 5.50
C GLN A 87 -7.24 8.95 5.68
N ILE A 88 -7.90 9.52 4.68
CA ILE A 88 -8.56 10.82 4.79
C ILE A 88 -9.86 10.60 5.57
N HIS A 89 -10.05 11.40 6.62
CA HIS A 89 -11.22 11.38 7.48
C HIS A 89 -11.90 12.73 7.41
N ILE A 90 -13.05 12.76 6.73
CA ILE A 90 -13.94 13.93 6.69
C ILE A 90 -15.06 13.67 7.69
N TYR A 91 -15.34 14.60 8.59
CA TYR A 91 -16.40 14.42 9.60
C TYR A 91 -16.98 15.75 10.05
N LYS A 92 -18.23 15.76 10.51
CA LYS A 92 -18.79 16.92 11.20
C LYS A 92 -18.26 17.01 12.63
N ASP A 93 -17.81 18.19 13.03
CA ASP A 93 -17.38 18.47 14.40
C ASP A 93 -18.60 18.71 15.32
N LYS A 94 -18.34 19.14 16.56
CA LYS A 94 -19.41 19.41 17.55
C LYS A 94 -20.32 20.58 17.18
N ASN A 95 -19.94 21.38 16.18
CA ASN A 95 -20.68 22.54 15.70
C ASN A 95 -21.33 22.28 14.33
N ASP A 96 -21.44 21.00 13.94
CA ASP A 96 -21.94 20.56 12.62
C ASP A 96 -21.12 21.08 11.43
N GLN A 97 -19.87 21.48 11.66
CA GLN A 97 -18.97 21.92 10.60
C GLN A 97 -18.09 20.78 10.12
N TYR A 98 -17.98 20.60 8.80
CA TYR A 98 -17.06 19.62 8.26
C TYR A 98 -15.62 19.96 8.60
N THR A 99 -14.87 18.95 9.00
CA THR A 99 -13.43 18.96 9.23
C THR A 99 -12.79 17.84 8.41
N LEU A 100 -11.54 18.04 7.98
CA LEU A 100 -10.73 17.04 7.30
C LEU A 100 -9.46 16.77 8.11
N ALA A 101 -9.17 15.50 8.37
CA ALA A 101 -7.94 15.05 9.01
C ALA A 101 -7.36 13.82 8.29
N PHE A 102 -6.06 13.57 8.49
CA PHE A 102 -5.43 12.31 8.12
C PHE A 102 -5.29 11.45 9.36
N THR A 103 -6.02 10.33 9.41
CA THR A 103 -6.06 9.46 10.59
C THR A 103 -5.53 8.07 10.24
N PRO A 104 -4.92 7.35 11.21
CA PRO A 104 -4.50 5.98 10.98
C PRO A 104 -5.69 5.08 10.65
N VAL A 105 -5.47 4.09 9.78
CA VAL A 105 -6.45 3.04 9.57
C VAL A 105 -6.40 2.09 10.76
N SER A 106 -7.57 1.82 11.36
CA SER A 106 -7.68 0.79 12.39
C SER A 106 -7.74 -0.60 11.74
N TYR A 107 -6.79 -1.45 12.09
CA TYR A 107 -6.71 -2.84 11.65
C TYR A 107 -6.02 -3.69 12.73
N GLN A 108 -6.20 -5.01 12.64
CA GLN A 108 -5.51 -5.99 13.45
C GLN A 108 -4.41 -6.65 12.62
N LYS A 109 -3.27 -6.96 13.24
CA LYS A 109 -2.20 -7.74 12.60
C LYS A 109 -2.26 -9.17 13.08
N GLU A 110 -2.14 -10.11 12.15
CA GLU A 110 -2.13 -11.53 12.43
C GLU A 110 -0.90 -12.18 11.78
N ASP A 111 -0.13 -12.86 12.61
CA ASP A 111 0.94 -13.74 12.18
C ASP A 111 0.37 -15.13 11.91
N ARG A 112 0.63 -15.64 10.70
CA ARG A 112 0.12 -16.92 10.21
C ARG A 112 1.23 -17.75 9.60
N ILE A 113 1.07 -19.07 9.72
CA ILE A 113 1.97 -20.06 9.15
C ILE A 113 1.14 -20.97 8.28
N LEU A 114 1.49 -21.13 7.01
CA LEU A 114 0.87 -22.09 6.11
C LEU A 114 1.93 -23.09 5.67
N HIS A 115 1.64 -24.38 5.84
CA HIS A 115 2.48 -25.47 5.39
C HIS A 115 1.66 -26.43 4.52
N LEU A 116 2.19 -26.80 3.35
CA LEU A 116 1.54 -27.76 2.47
C LEU A 116 2.53 -28.56 1.63
N THR A 117 2.07 -29.71 1.17
CA THR A 117 2.74 -30.53 0.17
C THR A 117 2.15 -30.23 -1.21
N ILE A 118 3.02 -30.03 -2.19
CA ILE A 118 2.66 -29.71 -3.57
C ILE A 118 1.96 -30.90 -4.24
N LYS A 119 0.80 -30.62 -4.84
CA LYS A 119 0.00 -31.54 -5.66
C LYS A 119 0.03 -31.15 -7.13
N SER A 120 -0.01 -29.86 -7.43
CA SER A 120 -0.12 -29.33 -8.79
C SER A 120 0.97 -28.30 -9.11
N SER A 121 0.94 -27.15 -8.45
CA SER A 121 1.93 -26.09 -8.55
C SER A 121 1.88 -25.25 -7.28
N ALA A 122 3.01 -24.68 -6.88
CA ALA A 122 3.07 -23.88 -5.66
C ALA A 122 2.05 -22.75 -5.62
N TYR A 123 1.83 -22.05 -6.75
CA TYR A 123 0.85 -20.98 -6.78
C TYR A 123 -0.58 -21.50 -6.54
N GLN A 124 -0.97 -22.55 -7.28
CA GLN A 124 -2.32 -23.09 -7.23
C GLN A 124 -2.61 -23.72 -5.87
N ASP A 125 -1.69 -24.53 -5.34
CA ASP A 125 -1.90 -25.23 -4.08
C ASP A 125 -1.96 -24.25 -2.89
N VAL A 126 -1.13 -23.19 -2.88
CA VAL A 126 -1.23 -22.13 -1.86
C VAL A 126 -2.56 -21.38 -1.98
N TYR A 127 -3.03 -21.10 -3.20
CA TYR A 127 -4.32 -20.47 -3.40
C TYR A 127 -5.47 -21.35 -2.91
N GLU A 128 -5.48 -22.64 -3.26
CA GLU A 128 -6.52 -23.58 -2.84
C GLU A 128 -6.56 -23.79 -1.33
N GLU A 129 -5.39 -23.86 -0.70
CA GLU A 129 -5.28 -24.06 0.75
C GLU A 129 -5.63 -22.80 1.55
N SER A 130 -5.28 -21.62 1.07
CA SER A 130 -5.50 -20.36 1.80
C SER A 130 -6.75 -19.58 1.37
N GLY A 131 -7.33 -19.86 0.21
CA GLY A 131 -8.32 -18.99 -0.44
C GLY A 131 -7.74 -17.66 -0.94
N SER A 132 -6.43 -17.40 -0.78
CA SER A 132 -5.83 -16.08 -0.98
C SER A 132 -4.89 -16.03 -2.18
N SER A 133 -5.38 -15.46 -3.29
CA SER A 133 -4.53 -15.18 -4.46
C SER A 133 -3.41 -14.18 -4.13
N THR A 134 -3.64 -13.33 -3.13
CA THR A 134 -2.65 -12.36 -2.65
C THR A 134 -1.49 -13.07 -1.95
N LEU A 135 -1.76 -14.10 -1.15
CA LEU A 135 -0.71 -14.91 -0.50
C LEU A 135 0.10 -15.68 -1.53
N ALA A 136 -0.55 -16.35 -2.48
CA ALA A 136 0.13 -17.09 -3.55
C ALA A 136 1.04 -16.18 -4.40
N ARG A 137 0.57 -14.96 -4.74
CA ARG A 137 1.38 -13.94 -5.41
C ARG A 137 2.54 -13.45 -4.55
N ALA A 138 2.31 -13.24 -3.25
CA ALA A 138 3.34 -12.78 -2.32
C ALA A 138 4.47 -13.82 -2.17
N MET A 139 4.13 -15.11 -2.13
CA MET A 139 5.11 -16.20 -2.15
C MET A 139 5.94 -16.20 -3.44
N VAL A 140 5.30 -16.22 -4.62
CA VAL A 140 6.05 -16.26 -5.89
C VAL A 140 6.98 -15.04 -6.01
N ARG A 141 6.55 -13.89 -5.48
CA ARG A 141 7.34 -12.66 -5.44
C ARG A 141 8.55 -12.76 -4.53
N SER A 142 8.44 -13.36 -3.34
CA SER A 142 9.56 -13.41 -2.38
C SER A 142 10.78 -14.16 -2.91
N PHE A 143 10.58 -15.08 -3.85
CA PHE A 143 11.64 -15.84 -4.52
C PHE A 143 11.99 -15.34 -5.94
N ARG A 144 11.50 -14.17 -6.34
CA ARG A 144 11.64 -13.72 -7.73
C ARG A 144 13.12 -13.53 -8.10
N GLY A 145 13.59 -14.36 -9.01
CA GLY A 145 14.97 -14.33 -9.52
C GLY A 145 15.95 -15.21 -8.75
N SER A 146 15.54 -15.86 -7.66
CA SER A 146 16.30 -16.95 -7.01
C SER A 146 15.76 -18.34 -7.36
N VAL A 147 14.45 -18.48 -7.52
CA VAL A 147 13.79 -19.76 -7.79
C VAL A 147 13.04 -19.73 -9.12
N ASN A 148 13.17 -20.81 -9.88
CA ASN A 148 12.29 -21.12 -10.99
C ASN A 148 11.21 -22.12 -10.53
N PHE A 149 10.02 -21.60 -10.21
CA PHE A 149 8.89 -22.41 -9.74
C PHE A 149 8.43 -23.50 -10.73
N ARG A 150 8.85 -23.45 -12.00
CA ARG A 150 8.59 -24.52 -12.98
C ARG A 150 9.31 -25.83 -12.64
N ASN A 151 10.33 -25.78 -11.79
CA ASN A 151 11.11 -26.95 -11.40
C ASN A 151 10.51 -27.70 -10.20
N ILE A 152 9.46 -27.15 -9.57
CA ILE A 152 8.77 -27.79 -8.45
C ILE A 152 8.04 -29.04 -8.94
N GLN A 153 8.08 -30.08 -8.12
CA GLN A 153 7.42 -31.36 -8.38
C GLN A 153 6.39 -31.70 -7.33
N LYS A 154 5.52 -32.66 -7.65
CA LYS A 154 4.58 -33.23 -6.69
C LYS A 154 5.37 -33.86 -5.53
N GLY A 155 4.97 -33.54 -4.30
CA GLY A 155 5.65 -34.01 -3.09
C GLY A 155 6.76 -33.09 -2.59
N ASP A 156 7.14 -32.04 -3.31
CA ASP A 156 7.89 -30.91 -2.73
C ASP A 156 6.99 -30.17 -1.72
N GLU A 157 7.58 -29.48 -0.75
CA GLU A 157 6.86 -28.78 0.31
C GLU A 157 7.01 -27.25 0.21
N VAL A 158 6.01 -26.55 0.74
CA VAL A 158 6.00 -25.10 0.88
C VAL A 158 5.62 -24.74 2.31
N THR A 159 6.42 -23.89 2.94
CA THR A 159 6.14 -23.32 4.26
C THR A 159 6.24 -21.79 4.19
N LEU A 160 5.19 -21.09 4.58
CA LEU A 160 5.09 -19.64 4.58
C LEU A 160 4.83 -19.15 5.99
N TYR A 161 5.69 -18.29 6.53
CA TYR A 161 5.41 -17.48 7.69
C TYR A 161 5.17 -16.03 7.24
N TYR A 162 3.99 -15.51 7.49
CA TYR A 162 3.54 -14.23 6.95
C TYR A 162 2.69 -13.46 7.94
N GLU A 163 2.73 -12.13 7.81
CA GLU A 163 1.85 -11.20 8.51
C GLU A 163 0.77 -10.73 7.53
N GLN A 164 -0.48 -10.76 7.98
CA GLN A 164 -1.60 -10.15 7.28
C GLN A 164 -2.32 -9.17 8.19
N LYS A 165 -2.96 -8.16 7.60
CA LYS A 165 -3.80 -7.24 8.35
C LYS A 165 -5.27 -7.56 8.10
N ARG A 166 -6.11 -7.36 9.11
CA ARG A 166 -7.56 -7.46 8.98
C ARG A 166 -8.26 -6.21 9.47
N ARG A 167 -9.23 -5.73 8.70
CA ARG A 167 -10.13 -4.64 9.06
C ARG A 167 -11.55 -5.16 8.98
N MET A 168 -12.29 -5.08 10.10
CA MET A 168 -13.68 -5.56 10.19
C MET A 168 -13.83 -7.02 9.72
N GLY A 169 -12.92 -7.90 10.14
CA GLY A 169 -12.93 -9.31 9.76
C GLY A 169 -12.49 -9.62 8.33
N LYS A 170 -12.15 -8.62 7.49
CA LYS A 170 -11.69 -8.84 6.11
C LYS A 170 -10.21 -8.55 5.97
N LEU A 171 -9.53 -9.21 5.04
CA LEU A 171 -8.15 -8.91 4.68
C LEU A 171 -8.00 -7.42 4.30
N TRP A 172 -6.99 -6.77 4.86
CA TRP A 172 -6.69 -5.36 4.67
C TRP A 172 -5.25 -5.19 4.16
N GLY A 173 -5.09 -4.49 3.04
CA GLY A 173 -3.77 -4.25 2.45
C GLY A 173 -3.08 -5.52 1.93
N ASP A 174 -1.77 -5.41 1.74
CA ASP A 174 -0.94 -6.51 1.24
C ASP A 174 -0.49 -7.49 2.35
N ILE A 175 -0.28 -8.75 1.95
CA ILE A 175 0.34 -9.77 2.81
C ILE A 175 1.87 -9.64 2.77
N ALA A 176 2.48 -9.56 3.95
CA ALA A 176 3.91 -9.46 4.14
C ALA A 176 4.50 -10.83 4.50
N ILE A 177 5.22 -11.45 3.56
CA ILE A 177 6.00 -12.67 3.85
C ILE A 177 7.15 -12.31 4.77
N LYS A 178 7.24 -12.96 5.94
CA LYS A 178 8.37 -12.84 6.88
C LYS A 178 9.46 -13.86 6.55
N MET A 179 9.05 -15.11 6.32
CA MET A 179 9.91 -16.19 5.84
C MET A 179 9.13 -17.08 4.89
N ALA A 180 9.80 -17.56 3.85
CA ALA A 180 9.24 -18.60 3.00
C ALA A 180 10.30 -19.66 2.69
N VAL A 181 9.86 -20.91 2.70
CA VAL A 181 10.65 -22.09 2.36
C VAL A 181 9.89 -22.84 1.26
N VAL A 182 10.61 -23.17 0.19
CA VAL A 182 10.08 -23.96 -0.92
C VAL A 182 11.09 -25.05 -1.24
N GLU A 183 10.67 -26.31 -1.20
CA GLU A 183 11.49 -27.40 -1.72
C GLU A 183 11.44 -27.41 -3.25
N ILE A 184 12.60 -27.67 -3.86
CA ILE A 184 12.70 -27.94 -5.29
C ILE A 184 13.58 -29.16 -5.45
N ASN A 185 13.01 -30.27 -5.94
CA ASN A 185 13.74 -31.54 -6.04
C ASN A 185 14.41 -31.91 -4.71
N LYS A 186 13.69 -31.79 -3.59
CA LYS A 186 14.21 -32.04 -2.23
C LYS A 186 15.37 -31.16 -1.76
N ASN A 187 15.60 -30.02 -2.43
CA ASN A 187 16.50 -28.98 -1.94
C ASN A 187 15.68 -27.78 -1.46
N ALA A 188 15.73 -27.49 -0.16
CA ALA A 188 15.06 -26.34 0.42
C ALA A 188 15.68 -25.03 -0.07
N GLN A 189 14.84 -24.13 -0.58
CA GLN A 189 15.17 -22.76 -0.92
C GLN A 189 14.47 -21.84 0.07
N GLU A 190 15.23 -20.94 0.69
CA GLU A 190 14.75 -20.09 1.78
C GLU A 190 14.94 -18.61 1.45
N VAL A 191 13.94 -17.81 1.81
CA VAL A 191 14.01 -16.36 1.77
C VAL A 191 13.46 -15.76 3.06
N PHE A 192 14.12 -14.70 3.52
CA PHE A 192 13.82 -14.02 4.77
C PHE A 192 13.63 -12.54 4.48
N ALA A 193 12.54 -11.96 4.98
CA ALA A 193 12.33 -10.52 4.91
C ALA A 193 13.09 -9.81 6.03
N TYR A 194 13.80 -8.74 5.68
CA TYR A 194 14.48 -7.85 6.62
C TYR A 194 14.43 -6.42 6.07
N ASN A 195 13.85 -5.49 6.83
CA ASN A 195 13.61 -4.10 6.39
C ASN A 195 12.95 -4.02 4.99
N ASP A 196 11.87 -4.78 4.79
CA ASP A 196 11.09 -4.87 3.54
C ASP A 196 11.82 -5.43 2.31
N ILE A 197 13.02 -6.00 2.48
CA ILE A 197 13.81 -6.64 1.42
C ILE A 197 13.97 -8.12 1.71
N PHE A 198 13.93 -8.96 0.67
CA PHE A 198 14.17 -10.39 0.79
C PHE A 198 15.66 -10.72 0.64
N TYR A 199 16.19 -11.49 1.58
CA TYR A 199 17.56 -12.00 1.60
C TYR A 199 17.56 -13.53 1.68
N ASN A 200 18.62 -14.15 1.16
CA ASN A 200 18.91 -15.54 1.47
C ASN A 200 19.56 -15.66 2.87
N ARG A 201 19.77 -16.89 3.34
CA ARG A 201 20.38 -17.17 4.65
C ARG A 201 21.74 -16.47 4.89
N ASN A 202 22.50 -16.20 3.82
CA ASN A 202 23.81 -15.54 3.92
C ASN A 202 23.71 -14.01 4.03
N GLY A 203 22.50 -13.45 3.95
CA GLY A 203 22.26 -12.01 3.95
C GLY A 203 22.45 -11.36 2.57
N LYS A 204 22.44 -12.13 1.49
CA LYS A 204 22.49 -11.61 0.12
C LYS A 204 21.08 -11.39 -0.40
N GLU A 205 20.84 -10.19 -0.93
CA GLU A 205 19.56 -9.77 -1.49
C GLU A 205 19.12 -10.70 -2.63
N VAL A 206 17.87 -11.13 -2.58
CA VAL A 206 17.25 -12.07 -3.53
C VAL A 206 16.61 -11.31 -4.68
N GLU A 207 15.97 -10.17 -4.39
CA GLU A 207 15.18 -9.41 -5.34
C GLU A 207 15.99 -8.97 -6.57
N ALA A 208 15.41 -9.16 -7.76
CA ALA A 208 16.07 -8.95 -9.04
C ALA A 208 15.75 -7.59 -9.71
N PHE A 209 14.76 -6.84 -9.20
CA PHE A 209 14.32 -5.61 -9.84
C PHE A 209 15.06 -4.40 -9.26
N LEU A 210 16.07 -3.93 -10.00
CA LEU A 210 16.88 -2.78 -9.61
C LEU A 210 16.48 -1.53 -10.40
N LEU A 211 16.15 -0.48 -9.66
CA LEU A 211 15.92 0.86 -10.20
C LEU A 211 17.20 1.70 -10.06
N THR A 212 17.45 2.58 -11.01
CA THR A 212 18.54 3.56 -10.93
C THR A 212 18.02 4.91 -10.46
N LYS A 213 18.90 5.71 -9.84
CA LYS A 213 18.61 7.08 -9.45
C LYS A 213 18.00 7.89 -10.64
N PRO A 214 16.81 8.50 -10.49
CA PRO A 214 16.07 9.08 -11.61
C PRO A 214 16.53 10.49 -11.99
N VAL A 215 17.29 11.17 -11.14
CA VAL A 215 17.65 12.58 -11.35
C VAL A 215 19.00 12.89 -10.69
N ASN A 216 19.78 13.80 -11.26
CA ASN A 216 20.92 14.35 -10.54
C ASN A 216 20.42 15.38 -9.51
N TYR A 217 20.68 15.18 -8.23
CA TYR A 217 20.12 15.99 -7.14
C TYR A 217 21.20 16.47 -6.18
N THR A 218 20.91 17.55 -5.46
CA THR A 218 21.82 18.13 -4.45
C THR A 218 21.66 17.45 -3.09
N ARG A 219 20.41 17.25 -2.65
CA ARG A 219 20.06 16.50 -1.44
C ARG A 219 18.69 15.84 -1.57
N ILE A 220 18.41 14.89 -0.68
CA ILE A 220 17.06 14.42 -0.41
C ILE A 220 16.42 15.43 0.55
N SER A 221 15.34 16.10 0.12
CA SER A 221 14.63 17.10 0.95
C SER A 221 13.57 16.47 1.84
N SER A 222 12.98 15.35 1.41
CA SER A 222 11.99 14.59 2.17
C SER A 222 12.11 13.11 1.86
N THR A 223 12.01 12.26 2.89
CA THR A 223 12.11 10.80 2.79
C THR A 223 10.72 10.15 2.78
N PHE A 224 10.67 8.91 2.33
CA PHE A 224 9.44 8.10 2.36
C PHE A 224 8.95 7.87 3.79
N SER A 225 7.63 7.96 4.02
CA SER A 225 6.96 7.52 5.25
C SER A 225 5.50 7.16 4.98
N THR A 226 5.03 6.04 5.54
CA THR A 226 3.65 5.56 5.34
C THR A 226 2.64 6.23 6.26
N ALA A 227 3.03 6.51 7.50
CA ALA A 227 2.30 7.31 8.48
C ALA A 227 3.24 7.63 9.66
N ARG A 228 3.73 8.86 9.77
CA ARG A 228 4.55 9.33 10.89
C ARG A 228 3.79 10.38 11.69
N TYR A 229 3.67 10.17 13.01
CA TYR A 229 3.14 11.19 13.89
C TYR A 229 4.11 12.37 13.99
N HIS A 230 3.62 13.57 13.70
CA HIS A 230 4.38 14.80 13.83
C HIS A 230 4.09 15.43 15.21
N PRO A 231 5.05 15.42 16.15
CA PRO A 231 4.77 15.80 17.54
C PRO A 231 4.37 17.27 17.72
N ILE A 232 4.88 18.18 16.88
CA ILE A 232 4.54 19.62 16.93
C ILE A 232 3.15 19.89 16.34
N LEU A 233 2.90 19.44 15.11
CA LEU A 233 1.62 19.59 14.41
C LEU A 233 0.51 18.68 14.96
N LYS A 234 0.86 17.74 15.86
CA LYS A 234 -0.03 16.76 16.49
C LYS A 234 -0.92 15.97 15.51
N ARG A 235 -0.42 15.70 14.30
CA ARG A 235 -1.11 14.93 13.25
C ARG A 235 -0.20 13.89 12.61
N TYR A 236 -0.79 12.88 11.99
CA TYR A 236 -0.07 11.94 11.15
C TYR A 236 0.21 12.56 9.78
N ARG A 237 1.41 12.36 9.26
CA ARG A 237 1.80 12.74 7.90
C ARG A 237 2.37 11.53 7.19
N ALA A 238 2.01 11.37 5.93
CA ALA A 238 2.64 10.41 5.04
C ALA A 238 3.34 11.17 3.91
N HIS A 239 4.41 10.57 3.43
CA HIS A 239 5.07 11.00 2.20
C HIS A 239 5.37 9.74 1.39
N LEU A 240 4.54 9.46 0.39
CA LEU A 240 4.53 8.20 -0.36
C LEU A 240 5.57 8.17 -1.50
N GLY A 241 6.66 8.93 -1.34
CA GLY A 241 7.78 8.99 -2.26
C GLY A 241 9.05 9.55 -1.61
N ILE A 242 10.02 9.94 -2.43
CA ILE A 242 11.22 10.66 -2.02
C ILE A 242 11.33 11.95 -2.83
N ASP A 243 11.63 13.05 -2.15
CA ASP A 243 11.85 14.33 -2.80
C ASP A 243 13.33 14.57 -3.02
N TYR A 244 13.70 14.64 -4.29
CA TYR A 244 15.04 14.97 -4.74
C TYR A 244 15.12 16.45 -5.11
N ALA A 245 15.77 17.25 -4.26
CA ALA A 245 15.99 18.67 -4.53
C ALA A 245 16.95 18.83 -5.72
N ALA A 246 16.47 19.49 -6.78
CA ALA A 246 17.24 19.69 -8.01
C ALA A 246 16.74 20.96 -8.74
N PRO A 247 17.63 21.71 -9.42
CA PRO A 247 17.22 22.91 -10.15
C PRO A 247 16.17 22.61 -11.23
N THR A 248 15.27 23.57 -11.47
CA THR A 248 14.33 23.51 -12.60
C THR A 248 15.06 23.26 -13.91
N GLY A 249 14.52 22.38 -14.75
CA GLY A 249 15.14 21.99 -16.02
C GLY A 249 16.16 20.85 -15.91
N THR A 250 16.49 20.36 -14.70
CA THR A 250 17.34 19.17 -14.54
C THR A 250 16.68 17.96 -15.21
N PRO A 251 17.40 17.19 -16.06
CA PRO A 251 16.83 16.02 -16.73
C PRO A 251 16.38 14.95 -15.73
N VAL A 252 15.15 14.48 -15.89
CA VAL A 252 14.57 13.33 -15.18
C VAL A 252 14.58 12.12 -16.11
N LYS A 253 15.18 11.04 -15.62
CA LYS A 253 15.39 9.78 -16.34
C LYS A 253 14.48 8.70 -15.78
N SER A 254 14.04 7.79 -16.64
CA SER A 254 13.32 6.60 -16.19
C SER A 254 14.25 5.73 -15.35
N ALA A 255 13.82 5.42 -14.12
CA ALA A 255 14.59 4.63 -13.16
C ALA A 255 14.73 3.15 -13.59
N GLY A 256 13.90 2.67 -14.51
CA GLY A 256 13.94 1.30 -15.01
C GLY A 256 13.33 1.19 -16.40
N LYS A 257 13.64 0.12 -17.12
CA LYS A 257 12.96 -0.19 -18.39
C LYS A 257 11.47 -0.40 -18.11
N GLY A 258 10.60 0.11 -18.98
CA GLY A 258 9.16 -0.03 -18.79
C GLY A 258 8.34 0.58 -19.91
N THR A 259 7.06 0.80 -19.63
CA THR A 259 6.09 1.44 -20.52
C THR A 259 5.41 2.59 -19.80
N ILE A 260 5.31 3.75 -20.46
CA ILE A 260 4.63 4.93 -19.90
C ILE A 260 3.15 4.61 -19.75
N SER A 261 2.67 4.51 -18.51
CA SER A 261 1.26 4.27 -18.20
C SER A 261 0.45 5.56 -18.11
N PHE A 262 1.10 6.66 -17.72
CA PHE A 262 0.48 7.98 -17.62
C PHE A 262 1.49 9.09 -17.96
N VAL A 263 1.02 10.12 -18.64
CA VAL A 263 1.72 11.40 -18.83
C VAL A 263 0.68 12.51 -18.90
N GLY A 264 0.77 13.49 -18.01
CA GLY A 264 -0.26 14.53 -17.89
C GLY A 264 -0.17 15.28 -16.57
N THR A 265 -1.25 15.94 -16.17
CA THR A 265 -1.34 16.65 -14.88
C THR A 265 -2.21 15.85 -13.91
N LYS A 266 -1.80 15.72 -12.65
CA LYS A 266 -2.58 15.04 -11.60
C LYS A 266 -2.55 15.85 -10.30
N GLY A 267 -3.64 16.54 -9.97
CA GLY A 267 -3.84 17.19 -8.66
C GLY A 267 -2.60 17.90 -8.11
N GLY A 268 -2.25 17.58 -6.86
CA GLY A 268 -1.09 18.15 -6.16
C GLY A 268 0.25 17.76 -6.76
N TYR A 269 0.37 16.65 -7.49
CA TYR A 269 1.62 16.31 -8.19
C TYR A 269 1.96 17.26 -9.36
N GLY A 270 0.99 18.03 -9.85
CA GLY A 270 1.20 18.83 -11.06
C GLY A 270 1.48 17.93 -12.28
N LYS A 271 2.46 18.30 -13.11
CA LYS A 271 2.86 17.48 -14.26
C LYS A 271 3.58 16.22 -13.77
N VAL A 272 3.03 15.07 -14.14
CA VAL A 272 3.48 13.76 -13.68
C VAL A 272 3.63 12.78 -14.83
N ILE A 273 4.64 11.90 -14.73
CA ILE A 273 4.80 10.72 -15.56
C ILE A 273 4.71 9.50 -14.65
N GLN A 274 4.02 8.45 -15.11
CA GLN A 274 4.10 7.13 -14.50
C GLN A 274 4.63 6.12 -15.51
N VAL A 275 5.57 5.28 -15.06
CA VAL A 275 6.14 4.19 -15.87
C VAL A 275 5.82 2.88 -15.17
N LYS A 276 5.10 1.99 -15.86
CA LYS A 276 4.91 0.59 -15.44
C LYS A 276 6.12 -0.22 -15.88
N HIS A 277 6.65 -0.98 -14.95
CA HIS A 277 7.76 -1.88 -15.14
C HIS A 277 7.28 -3.33 -15.05
N ASP A 278 8.19 -4.26 -15.30
CA ASP A 278 7.92 -5.67 -15.03
C ASP A 278 7.66 -5.87 -13.53
N SER A 279 7.10 -7.03 -13.18
CA SER A 279 6.93 -7.45 -11.78
C SER A 279 5.88 -6.71 -10.97
N GLY A 280 5.04 -5.89 -11.59
CA GLY A 280 4.04 -5.09 -10.87
C GLY A 280 4.62 -3.79 -10.30
N TYR A 281 5.87 -3.46 -10.60
CA TYR A 281 6.48 -2.20 -10.24
C TYR A 281 5.96 -1.05 -11.11
N MET A 282 5.79 0.12 -10.49
CA MET A 282 5.51 1.37 -11.15
C MET A 282 6.34 2.47 -10.50
N THR A 283 6.88 3.38 -11.30
CA THR A 283 7.52 4.60 -10.80
C THR A 283 6.71 5.83 -11.19
N LEU A 284 6.67 6.81 -10.30
CA LEU A 284 5.97 8.08 -10.46
C LEU A 284 6.99 9.23 -10.37
N TYR A 285 6.91 10.17 -11.32
CA TYR A 285 7.82 11.32 -11.44
C TYR A 285 6.98 12.59 -11.50
N ALA A 286 6.89 13.33 -10.39
CA ALA A 286 5.99 14.48 -10.24
C ALA A 286 6.72 15.83 -10.23
N HIS A 287 5.94 16.91 -10.16
CA HIS A 287 6.35 18.31 -10.17
C HIS A 287 7.18 18.72 -11.40
N LEU A 288 7.04 18.03 -12.53
CA LEU A 288 7.85 18.27 -13.71
C LEU A 288 7.56 19.66 -14.32
N SER A 289 8.58 20.35 -14.83
CA SER A 289 8.36 21.61 -15.57
C SER A 289 7.79 21.33 -16.97
N ARG A 290 8.31 20.30 -17.62
CA ARG A 290 7.90 19.84 -18.96
C ARG A 290 8.21 18.36 -19.15
N PHE A 291 7.49 17.74 -20.07
CA PHE A 291 7.74 16.38 -20.51
C PHE A 291 8.82 16.37 -21.61
N ALA A 292 9.55 15.25 -21.74
CA ALA A 292 10.31 14.98 -22.96
C ALA A 292 9.33 14.64 -24.11
N LYS A 293 9.84 14.36 -25.31
CA LYS A 293 9.02 13.89 -26.44
C LYS A 293 8.59 12.43 -26.22
N ILE A 294 7.59 12.26 -25.35
CA ILE A 294 7.05 10.97 -24.93
C ILE A 294 5.52 10.95 -24.95
N LYS A 295 4.92 9.75 -25.01
CA LYS A 295 3.46 9.56 -24.97
C LYS A 295 3.07 8.31 -24.18
N LYS A 296 1.81 8.24 -23.72
CA LYS A 296 1.24 7.04 -23.10
C LYS A 296 1.39 5.83 -24.02
N GLY A 297 1.74 4.67 -23.45
CA GLY A 297 1.99 3.42 -24.16
C GLY A 297 3.39 3.29 -24.77
N GLN A 298 4.21 4.34 -24.75
CA GLN A 298 5.59 4.28 -25.25
C GLN A 298 6.49 3.48 -24.30
N LYS A 299 7.29 2.58 -24.87
CA LYS A 299 8.37 1.89 -24.15
C LYS A 299 9.53 2.84 -23.89
N VAL A 300 10.10 2.75 -22.69
CA VAL A 300 11.27 3.53 -22.27
C VAL A 300 12.34 2.60 -21.72
N ASN A 301 13.60 2.94 -21.97
CA ASN A 301 14.74 2.25 -21.38
C ASN A 301 15.12 2.88 -20.04
N GLN A 302 15.77 2.11 -19.17
CA GLN A 302 16.41 2.66 -17.97
C GLN A 302 17.40 3.75 -18.37
N GLY A 303 17.41 4.87 -17.64
CA GLY A 303 18.27 6.02 -17.91
C GLY A 303 17.79 6.95 -19.04
N GLN A 304 16.73 6.59 -19.78
CA GLN A 304 16.16 7.45 -20.81
C GLN A 304 15.53 8.70 -20.19
N VAL A 305 15.82 9.88 -20.73
CA VAL A 305 15.19 11.14 -20.31
C VAL A 305 13.71 11.12 -20.67
N ILE A 306 12.85 11.35 -19.68
CA ILE A 306 11.39 11.34 -19.80
C ILE A 306 10.75 12.69 -19.46
N GLY A 307 11.46 13.55 -18.73
CA GLY A 307 10.97 14.87 -18.35
C GLY A 307 12.06 15.72 -17.73
N TYR A 308 11.66 16.85 -17.16
CA TYR A 308 12.59 17.79 -16.54
C TYR A 308 11.99 18.32 -15.24
N VAL A 309 12.84 18.46 -14.22
CA VAL A 309 12.46 18.97 -12.90
C VAL A 309 11.77 20.32 -13.00
N GLY A 310 10.78 20.55 -12.16
CA GLY A 310 10.06 21.80 -12.05
C GLY A 310 9.55 22.01 -10.64
N SER A 311 8.46 22.76 -10.53
CA SER A 311 7.74 23.02 -9.27
C SER A 311 6.24 23.18 -9.57
N THR A 312 5.70 22.38 -10.51
CA THR A 312 4.27 22.41 -10.84
C THR A 312 3.45 21.66 -9.80
N GLY A 313 2.18 22.02 -9.62
CA GLY A 313 1.34 21.41 -8.58
C GLY A 313 1.62 22.03 -7.21
N MET A 314 1.41 21.27 -6.15
CA MET A 314 1.66 21.68 -4.77
C MET A 314 3.11 21.40 -4.42
N SER A 315 3.98 22.35 -4.72
CA SER A 315 5.42 22.25 -4.54
C SER A 315 5.94 23.50 -3.84
N THR A 316 6.89 23.38 -2.91
CA THR A 316 7.50 24.52 -2.19
C THR A 316 8.71 25.11 -2.91
N GLY A 317 9.29 24.37 -3.86
CA GLY A 317 10.39 24.80 -4.70
C GLY A 317 10.84 23.69 -5.65
N PRO A 318 11.83 23.93 -6.52
CA PRO A 318 12.24 22.96 -7.52
C PRO A 318 12.75 21.63 -6.93
N HIS A 319 12.02 20.54 -7.21
CA HIS A 319 12.39 19.18 -6.83
C HIS A 319 11.67 18.15 -7.71
N LEU A 320 12.14 16.91 -7.66
CA LEU A 320 11.43 15.76 -8.19
C LEU A 320 10.86 14.96 -7.01
N HIS A 321 9.53 14.87 -6.93
CA HIS A 321 8.88 13.83 -6.14
C HIS A 321 8.94 12.51 -6.92
N PHE A 322 9.57 11.51 -6.31
CA PHE A 322 9.77 10.18 -6.89
C PHE A 322 9.09 9.11 -6.05
N GLY A 323 7.97 8.59 -6.55
CA GLY A 323 7.23 7.49 -5.94
C GLY A 323 7.59 6.15 -6.57
N VAL A 324 7.65 5.10 -5.76
CA VAL A 324 7.74 3.71 -6.24
C VAL A 324 6.57 2.95 -5.67
N TYR A 325 5.87 2.22 -6.54
CA TYR A 325 4.72 1.43 -6.18
C TYR A 325 4.92 -0.01 -6.64
N LEU A 326 4.50 -0.95 -5.81
CA LEU A 326 4.41 -2.37 -6.12
C LEU A 326 2.95 -2.77 -6.00
N ASN A 327 2.35 -3.24 -7.09
CA ASN A 327 0.92 -3.60 -7.15
C ASN A 327 -0.01 -2.48 -6.64
N ASN A 328 0.27 -1.23 -7.03
CA ASN A 328 -0.42 0.00 -6.61
C ASN A 328 -0.19 0.44 -5.16
N LYS A 329 0.62 -0.27 -4.37
CA LYS A 329 1.02 0.15 -3.02
C LYS A 329 2.35 0.88 -3.05
N ALA A 330 2.39 2.08 -2.46
CA ALA A 330 3.63 2.83 -2.34
C ALA A 330 4.63 2.09 -1.42
N ILE A 331 5.87 1.97 -1.87
CA ILE A 331 6.98 1.38 -1.11
C ILE A 331 8.12 2.37 -1.03
N ASN A 332 9.01 2.18 -0.06
CA ASN A 332 10.17 3.05 0.10
C ASN A 332 11.11 2.93 -1.12
N PRO A 333 11.33 3.99 -1.92
CA PRO A 333 12.21 3.89 -3.08
C PRO A 333 13.65 3.49 -2.74
N VAL A 334 14.14 3.74 -1.51
CA VAL A 334 15.48 3.32 -1.06
C VAL A 334 15.65 1.80 -1.12
N SER A 335 14.59 1.01 -0.94
CA SER A 335 14.69 -0.45 -0.94
C SER A 335 14.98 -1.05 -2.31
N VAL A 336 14.70 -0.32 -3.41
CA VAL A 336 14.82 -0.83 -4.79
C VAL A 336 15.67 0.04 -5.72
N VAL A 337 15.94 1.30 -5.37
CA VAL A 337 16.82 2.19 -6.14
C VAL A 337 18.28 1.93 -5.79
N LYS A 338 18.92 0.99 -6.52
CA LYS A 338 20.30 0.53 -6.27
C LYS A 338 21.01 0.19 -7.58
N ILE A 339 22.34 0.27 -7.58
CA ILE A 339 23.19 -0.08 -8.74
C ILE A 339 23.47 -1.59 -8.81
N ALA A 340 23.46 -2.27 -7.66
CA ALA A 340 23.69 -3.71 -7.54
C ALA A 340 22.90 -4.30 -6.36
N LYS A 341 22.72 -5.63 -6.36
CA LYS A 341 22.21 -6.36 -5.21
C LYS A 341 23.13 -6.15 -4.02
N SER A 342 22.54 -5.89 -2.85
CA SER A 342 23.27 -5.67 -1.62
C SER A 342 23.51 -6.98 -0.84
N GLU A 343 24.56 -6.99 -0.03
CA GLU A 343 24.78 -8.02 0.99
C GLU A 343 24.84 -7.32 2.35
N LEU A 344 24.11 -7.85 3.33
CA LEU A 344 24.12 -7.34 4.69
C LEU A 344 25.51 -7.50 5.31
N SER A 345 25.94 -6.50 6.05
CA SER A 345 27.25 -6.47 6.74
C SER A 345 27.14 -5.78 8.10
N GLY A 346 28.16 -5.96 8.94
CA GLY A 346 28.23 -5.38 10.28
C GLY A 346 27.01 -5.70 11.16
N LYS A 347 26.49 -4.66 11.84
CA LYS A 347 25.36 -4.78 12.78
C LYS A 347 24.08 -5.30 12.11
N ALA A 348 23.81 -4.87 10.87
CA ALA A 348 22.64 -5.33 10.13
C ALA A 348 22.68 -6.84 9.84
N LYS A 349 23.87 -7.41 9.60
CA LYS A 349 24.03 -8.87 9.40
C LYS A 349 23.83 -9.64 10.70
N GLU A 350 24.24 -9.07 11.83
CA GLU A 350 24.00 -9.67 13.16
C GLU A 350 22.51 -9.65 13.51
N ASP A 351 21.84 -8.52 13.34
CA ASP A 351 20.41 -8.37 13.61
C ASP A 351 19.58 -9.29 12.70
N PHE A 352 19.99 -9.43 11.43
CA PHE A 352 19.38 -10.35 10.49
C PHE A 352 19.49 -11.82 10.92
N LYS A 353 20.64 -12.25 11.45
CA LYS A 353 20.78 -13.61 12.00
C LYS A 353 19.82 -13.87 13.17
N ASN A 354 19.64 -12.87 14.03
CA ASN A 354 18.66 -12.96 15.12
C ASN A 354 17.24 -13.06 14.58
N THR A 355 16.91 -12.29 13.54
CA THR A 355 15.61 -12.39 12.85
C THR A 355 15.38 -13.79 12.26
N ILE A 356 16.37 -14.39 11.59
CA ILE A 356 16.29 -15.76 11.08
C ILE A 356 15.95 -16.73 12.21
N ALA A 357 16.70 -16.68 13.31
CA ALA A 357 16.51 -17.61 14.43
C ALA A 357 15.10 -17.51 15.05
N ILE A 358 14.54 -16.29 15.14
CA ILE A 358 13.17 -16.07 15.61
C ILE A 358 12.16 -16.71 14.64
N TYR A 359 12.29 -16.45 13.34
CA TYR A 359 11.36 -16.96 12.34
C TYR A 359 11.39 -18.48 12.25
N GLU A 360 12.58 -19.08 12.28
CA GLU A 360 12.76 -20.52 12.30
C GLU A 360 12.18 -21.16 13.57
N GLY A 361 12.39 -20.55 14.74
CA GLY A 361 11.80 -21.02 15.99
C GLY A 361 10.27 -21.12 15.90
N ILE A 362 9.63 -20.08 15.37
CA ILE A 362 8.18 -20.02 15.17
C ILE A 362 7.69 -21.11 14.21
N ILE A 363 8.37 -21.30 13.07
CA ILE A 363 8.02 -22.34 12.09
C ILE A 363 8.22 -23.73 12.68
N ASN A 364 9.37 -23.99 13.30
CA ASN A 364 9.70 -25.30 13.86
C ASN A 364 8.73 -25.72 14.96
N GLU A 365 8.33 -24.79 15.83
CA GLU A 365 7.30 -25.04 16.85
C GLU A 365 5.96 -25.40 16.21
N ALA A 366 5.53 -24.65 15.19
CA ALA A 366 4.27 -24.91 14.50
C ALA A 366 4.26 -26.27 13.77
N LEU A 367 5.37 -26.64 13.13
CA LEU A 367 5.53 -27.94 12.47
C LEU A 367 5.59 -29.08 13.49
N ALA A 368 6.35 -28.92 14.58
CA ALA A 368 6.47 -29.94 15.64
C ALA A 368 5.14 -30.22 16.35
N THR A 369 4.29 -29.21 16.47
CA THR A 369 2.95 -29.33 17.09
C THR A 369 1.86 -29.73 16.11
N ASN A 370 2.19 -29.97 14.82
CA ASN A 370 1.21 -30.18 13.74
C ASN A 370 0.10 -29.12 13.76
N ARG A 371 0.49 -27.86 13.97
CA ARG A 371 -0.46 -26.74 14.01
C ARG A 371 -1.25 -26.72 12.70
N PRO A 372 -2.60 -26.70 12.75
CA PRO A 372 -3.39 -26.68 11.53
C PRO A 372 -3.14 -25.40 10.73
N ASN A 373 -3.28 -25.51 9.41
CA ASN A 373 -3.24 -24.34 8.53
C ASN A 373 -4.34 -23.33 8.93
N PRO A 374 -4.10 -22.02 8.68
CA PRO A 374 -5.10 -21.00 8.90
C PRO A 374 -6.38 -21.30 8.11
N PRO A 375 -7.55 -20.88 8.62
CA PRO A 375 -8.79 -21.01 7.86
C PRO A 375 -8.66 -20.27 6.52
N LYS A 376 -9.35 -20.79 5.50
CA LYS A 376 -9.42 -20.15 4.19
C LYS A 376 -9.99 -18.75 4.32
N GLU A 377 -9.47 -17.82 3.52
CA GLU A 377 -10.07 -16.50 3.39
C GLU A 377 -11.41 -16.64 2.66
N GLU A 378 -12.50 -16.26 3.34
CA GLU A 378 -13.86 -16.26 2.82
C GLU A 378 -14.29 -14.83 2.51
N GLU A 379 -14.92 -14.62 1.34
CA GLU A 379 -15.58 -13.35 1.03
C GLU A 379 -16.97 -13.36 1.67
N PHE A 380 -17.11 -12.72 2.83
CA PHE A 380 -18.42 -12.46 3.40
C PHE A 380 -19.11 -11.33 2.62
N GLU A 381 -20.31 -11.58 2.08
CA GLU A 381 -21.21 -10.51 1.64
C GLU A 381 -21.64 -9.69 2.85
N ASN A 382 -21.65 -8.37 2.72
CA ASN A 382 -22.09 -7.46 3.79
C ASN A 382 -23.63 -7.44 3.88
N TYR A 383 -24.27 -8.58 4.11
CA TYR A 383 -25.68 -8.60 4.48
C TYR A 383 -25.78 -8.83 5.97
N ILE A 384 -26.17 -7.78 6.70
CA ILE A 384 -26.78 -7.95 8.02
C ILE A 384 -28.28 -7.91 7.75
N GLU A 385 -28.90 -9.08 7.55
CA GLU A 385 -30.35 -9.19 7.74
C GLU A 385 -30.60 -9.02 9.23
N PHE A 386 -31.23 -7.90 9.59
CA PHE A 386 -31.77 -7.68 10.93
C PHE A 386 -33.19 -8.23 11.02
#